data_AF-A0A7W0C0Z3-F1
#
_entry.id   AF-A0A7W0C0Z3-F1
#
_cell.length_a   1.000
_cell.length_b   1.000
_cell.length_c   1.000
_cell.angle_alpha   90.00
_cell.angle_beta   90.00
_cell.angle_gamma   90.00
#
_symmetry.space_group_name_H-M   'P 1'
#
loop_
_entity.id
_entity.type
_entity.pdbx_description
1 polymer ?
#
loop_
_entity_poly.entity_id
_entity_poly.type
_entity_poly.pdbx_seq_one_letter_code
_entity_poly.pdbx_strand_id
1 'polypeptide(L)'
;MSVGKEIKNIYDAILKICTETSHFISVVNDLFVRYGWNPVGGNGVMWDRSTHYAQPRFWLPYFQQRVFATEQDTTKGVGINIIFDEASRELMNTIPFVFCCYIKVENSGR
;
A
#
# COMPACT_ATOMS: atom_id res chain seq x y z
N MET A 1 18.78 5.36 28.42
CA MET A 1 18.24 5.67 27.07
C MET A 1 17.25 6.82 27.20
N SER A 2 17.35 7.87 26.39
CA SER A 2 16.41 8.99 26.42
C SER A 2 15.28 8.76 25.41
N VAL A 3 14.04 9.11 25.79
CA VAL A 3 12.83 8.95 24.96
C VAL A 3 12.99 9.56 23.56
N GLY A 4 13.67 10.71 23.46
CA GLY A 4 13.91 11.36 22.16
C GLY A 4 14.77 10.55 21.18
N LYS A 5 15.73 9.74 21.67
CA LYS A 5 16.54 8.88 20.81
C LYS A 5 15.71 7.73 20.23
N GLU A 6 14.82 7.15 21.03
CA GLU A 6 13.93 6.07 20.58
C GLU A 6 12.92 6.57 19.54
N ILE A 7 12.31 7.75 19.76
CA ILE A 7 11.38 8.35 18.79
C ILE A 7 12.09 8.63 17.46
N LYS A 8 13.33 9.14 17.49
CA LYS A 8 14.12 9.36 16.28
C LYS A 8 14.40 8.06 15.52
N ASN A 9 14.78 6.99 16.23
CA ASN A 9 15.03 5.69 15.60
C ASN A 9 13.77 5.15 14.90
N ILE A 10 12.60 5.29 15.53
CA ILE A 10 11.31 4.90 14.93
C ILE A 10 11.04 5.71 13.66
N TYR A 11 11.20 7.04 13.72
CA TYR A 11 11.02 7.91 12.57
C TYR A 11 11.94 7.53 11.40
N ASP A 12 13.24 7.35 11.66
CA ASP A 12 14.22 7.02 10.63
C ASP A 12 13.91 5.65 9.98
N ALA A 13 13.44 4.67 10.76
CA ALA A 13 13.02 3.37 10.25
C ALA A 13 11.77 3.48 9.35
N ILE A 14 10.75 4.25 9.76
CA ILE A 14 9.55 4.49 8.96
C ILE A 14 9.91 5.22 7.66
N LEU A 15 10.73 6.27 7.73
CA LEU A 15 11.17 7.03 6.56
C LEU A 15 11.87 6.13 5.53
N LYS A 16 12.73 5.22 6.00
CA LYS A 16 13.40 4.25 5.13
C LYS A 16 12.38 3.33 4.43
N ILE A 17 11.43 2.76 5.17
CA ILE A 17 10.39 1.89 4.61
C ILE A 17 9.56 2.65 3.56
N CYS A 18 9.13 3.86 3.86
CA CYS A 18 8.37 4.69 2.93
C CYS A 18 9.17 5.02 1.65
N THR A 19 10.47 5.26 1.77
CA THR A 19 11.37 5.55 0.64
C THR A 19 11.55 4.34 -0.28
N GLU A 20 11.82 3.16 0.27
CA GLU A 20 11.94 1.95 -0.55
C GLU A 20 10.61 1.59 -1.21
N THR A 21 9.50 1.79 -0.50
CA THR A 21 8.17 1.49 -1.05
C THR A 21 7.77 2.50 -2.14
N SER A 22 8.15 3.78 -2.01
CA SER A 22 7.90 4.77 -3.06
C SER A 22 8.68 4.45 -4.34
N HIS A 23 9.95 4.02 -4.23
CA HIS A 23 10.73 3.56 -5.39
C HIS A 23 10.04 2.38 -6.10
N PHE A 24 9.57 1.39 -5.34
CA PHE A 24 8.84 0.26 -5.91
C PHE A 24 7.55 0.71 -6.63
N ILE A 25 6.72 1.54 -5.99
CA ILE A 25 5.48 2.04 -6.59
C ILE A 25 5.75 2.88 -7.84
N SER A 26 6.83 3.68 -7.87
CA SER A 26 7.24 4.43 -9.06
C SER A 26 7.54 3.51 -10.25
N VAL A 27 8.29 2.43 -10.03
CA VAL A 27 8.59 1.44 -11.08
C VAL A 27 7.31 0.79 -11.60
N VAL A 28 6.40 0.40 -10.70
CA VAL A 28 5.10 -0.17 -11.07
C VAL A 28 4.27 0.84 -11.86
N ASN A 29 4.20 2.09 -11.41
CA ASN A 29 3.45 3.15 -12.07
C ASN A 29 3.95 3.39 -13.50
N ASP A 30 5.27 3.50 -13.69
CA ASP A 30 5.87 3.69 -15.00
C ASP A 30 5.58 2.52 -15.94
N LEU A 31 5.59 1.28 -15.41
CA LEU A 31 5.25 0.09 -16.19
C LEU A 31 3.80 0.13 -16.69
N PHE A 32 2.84 0.39 -15.80
CA PHE A 32 1.42 0.45 -16.16
C PHE A 32 1.11 1.58 -17.14
N VAL A 33 1.70 2.76 -16.94
CA VAL A 33 1.56 3.90 -17.86
C VAL A 33 2.10 3.56 -19.25
N ARG A 34 3.24 2.86 -19.35
CA ARG A 34 3.76 2.38 -20.65
C ARG A 34 2.82 1.42 -21.36
N TYR A 35 2.01 0.67 -20.63
CA TYR A 35 1.00 -0.24 -21.18
C TYR A 35 -0.37 0.43 -21.41
N GLY A 36 -0.45 1.77 -21.34
CA GLY A 36 -1.67 2.52 -21.64
C GLY A 36 -2.70 2.56 -20.51
N TRP A 37 -2.28 2.24 -19.28
CA TRP A 37 -3.13 2.40 -18.10
C TRP A 37 -2.95 3.78 -17.48
N ASN A 38 -4.05 4.34 -16.99
CA ASN A 38 -4.07 5.63 -16.35
C ASN A 38 -4.13 5.46 -14.83
N PRO A 39 -3.19 6.07 -14.08
CA PRO A 39 -3.29 6.10 -12.63
C PRO A 39 -4.54 6.83 -12.15
N VAL A 40 -5.24 6.26 -11.17
CA VAL A 40 -6.43 6.84 -10.57
C VAL A 40 -6.07 7.59 -9.28
N GLY A 41 -6.56 8.83 -9.15
CA GLY A 41 -6.30 9.68 -7.99
C GLY A 41 -4.88 10.25 -7.94
N GLY A 42 -4.61 11.06 -6.92
CA GLY A 42 -3.29 11.65 -6.69
C GLY A 42 -2.23 10.61 -6.33
N ASN A 43 -1.05 11.07 -5.92
CA ASN A 43 0.07 10.19 -5.52
C ASN A 43 -0.06 9.66 -4.07
N GLY A 44 -1.25 9.77 -3.48
CA GLY A 44 -1.54 9.24 -2.14
C GLY A 44 -1.81 7.75 -2.22
N VAL A 45 -1.04 6.96 -1.47
CA VAL A 45 -1.07 5.50 -1.56
C VAL A 45 -1.21 4.78 -0.22
N MET A 46 -1.38 5.48 0.92
CA MET A 46 -1.29 4.87 2.25
C MET A 46 -2.62 4.92 3.00
N TRP A 47 -3.09 3.77 3.51
CA TRP A 47 -4.31 3.66 4.33
C TRP A 47 -4.07 3.03 5.70
N ASP A 48 -4.61 3.68 6.73
CA ASP A 48 -4.47 3.23 8.11
C ASP A 48 -5.21 1.88 8.35
N ARG A 49 -4.51 0.91 8.92
CA ARG A 49 -5.04 -0.39 9.38
C ARG A 49 -4.59 -0.76 10.79
N SER A 50 -3.88 0.13 11.49
CA SER A 50 -3.31 -0.16 12.81
C SER A 50 -4.41 -0.11 13.87
N THR A 51 -4.63 -1.22 14.57
CA THR A 51 -5.77 -1.36 15.51
C THR A 51 -5.36 -1.59 16.96
N HIS A 52 -4.08 -1.81 17.29
CA HIS A 52 -3.69 -2.24 18.64
C HIS A 52 -2.30 -1.76 19.11
N TYR A 53 -2.25 -0.89 20.12
CA TYR A 53 -0.99 -0.29 20.61
C TYR A 53 -0.09 -1.25 21.42
N ALA A 54 -0.66 -2.26 22.08
CA ALA A 54 0.12 -3.19 22.89
C ALA A 54 0.72 -4.35 22.08
N GLN A 55 0.48 -4.39 20.76
CA GLN A 55 0.96 -5.45 19.88
C GLN A 55 1.71 -4.81 18.71
N PRO A 56 3.04 -4.62 18.83
CA PRO A 56 3.85 -3.92 17.84
C PRO A 56 3.72 -4.45 16.40
N ARG A 57 3.37 -5.73 16.25
CA ARG A 57 3.13 -6.40 14.96
C ARG A 57 1.92 -5.84 14.20
N PHE A 58 0.96 -5.25 14.91
CA PHE A 58 -0.21 -4.56 14.35
C PHE A 58 -0.05 -3.02 14.34
N TRP A 59 1.18 -2.55 14.56
CA TRP A 59 1.56 -1.14 14.55
C TRP A 59 2.31 -0.73 13.27
N LEU A 60 2.71 -1.72 12.46
CA LEU A 60 3.40 -1.47 11.20
C LEU A 60 2.46 -0.86 10.15
N PRO A 61 2.97 0.03 9.29
CA PRO A 61 2.13 0.80 8.41
C PRO A 61 1.65 -0.07 7.26
N TYR A 62 0.37 -0.43 7.32
CA TYR A 62 -0.58 0.02 6.31
C TYR A 62 -0.63 -0.72 4.98
N PHE A 63 -1.88 -0.86 4.55
CA PHE A 63 -2.22 -1.21 3.19
C PHE A 63 -1.82 -0.02 2.32
N GLN A 64 -0.88 -0.23 1.41
CA GLN A 64 -0.66 0.69 0.33
C GLN A 64 -1.29 0.18 -0.94
N GLN A 65 -1.96 1.05 -1.68
CA GLN A 65 -2.57 0.68 -2.95
C GLN A 65 -2.37 1.78 -3.99
N ARG A 66 -2.03 1.34 -5.19
CA ARG A 66 -2.07 2.14 -6.41
C ARG A 66 -3.08 1.53 -7.35
N VAL A 67 -4.06 2.33 -7.76
CA VAL A 67 -5.12 1.91 -8.69
C VAL A 67 -4.85 2.49 -10.07
N PHE A 68 -5.08 1.66 -11.08
CA PHE A 68 -5.01 2.01 -12.48
C PHE A 68 -6.35 1.70 -13.16
N ALA A 69 -6.75 2.53 -14.10
CA ALA A 69 -7.94 2.33 -14.93
C ALA A 69 -7.60 2.51 -16.41
N THR A 70 -8.48 2.06 -17.29
CA THR A 70 -8.37 2.34 -18.73
C THR A 70 -9.35 3.44 -19.11
N GLU A 71 -9.04 4.23 -20.15
CA GLU A 71 -9.99 5.23 -20.69
C GLU A 71 -11.25 4.60 -21.27
N GLN A 72 -11.14 3.35 -21.70
CA GLN A 72 -12.21 2.59 -22.35
C GLN A 72 -13.31 2.17 -21.37
N ASP A 73 -12.95 1.92 -20.10
CA ASP A 73 -13.89 1.51 -19.06
C ASP A 73 -13.38 1.91 -17.68
N THR A 74 -13.91 3.01 -17.13
CA THR A 74 -13.56 3.52 -15.80
C THR A 74 -14.17 2.69 -14.66
N THR A 75 -15.07 1.74 -14.97
CA THR A 75 -15.62 0.81 -13.98
C THR A 75 -14.72 -0.40 -13.73
N LYS A 76 -13.63 -0.51 -14.49
CA LYS A 76 -12.65 -1.59 -14.40
C LYS A 76 -11.26 -1.02 -14.14
N GLY A 77 -10.52 -1.69 -13.27
CA GLY A 77 -9.18 -1.27 -12.92
C GLY A 77 -8.32 -2.40 -12.41
N VAL A 78 -7.05 -2.07 -12.21
CA VAL A 78 -6.07 -2.93 -11.56
C VAL A 78 -5.60 -2.23 -10.29
N GLY A 79 -5.69 -2.93 -9.17
CA GLY A 79 -5.11 -2.50 -7.90
C GLY A 79 -3.82 -3.24 -7.63
N ILE A 80 -2.73 -2.50 -7.45
CA ILE A 80 -1.49 -3.04 -6.89
C ILE A 80 -1.49 -2.71 -5.41
N ASN A 81 -1.49 -3.74 -4.58
CA ASN A 81 -1.63 -3.62 -3.14
C ASN A 81 -0.36 -4.14 -2.46
N ILE A 82 0.14 -3.40 -1.48
CA ILE A 82 1.27 -3.76 -0.65
C ILE A 82 0.77 -3.82 0.79
N ILE A 83 0.89 -4.99 1.41
CA ILE A 83 0.45 -5.23 2.78
C ILE A 83 1.67 -5.50 3.64
N PHE A 84 1.85 -4.67 4.67
CA PHE A 84 2.81 -4.84 5.74
C PHE A 84 2.10 -5.37 7.00
N ASP A 85 1.48 -6.55 6.87
CA ASP A 85 0.68 -7.22 7.92
C ASP A 85 1.19 -8.65 8.10
N GLU A 86 1.59 -9.01 9.32
CA GLU A 86 2.04 -10.36 9.64
C GLU A 86 0.88 -11.35 9.80
N ALA A 87 -0.37 -10.87 9.91
CA ALA A 87 -1.53 -11.72 10.19
C ALA A 87 -2.70 -11.44 9.23
N SER A 88 -2.49 -11.66 7.93
CA SER A 88 -3.58 -11.69 6.95
C SER A 88 -3.97 -13.14 6.63
N ARG A 89 -5.18 -13.56 7.03
CA ARG A 89 -5.85 -14.81 6.64
C ARG A 89 -4.94 -16.05 6.69
N GLU A 90 -4.73 -16.56 7.92
CA GLU A 90 -4.02 -17.82 8.23
C GLU A 90 -2.51 -17.87 7.92
N LEU A 91 -1.96 -16.89 7.21
CA LEU A 91 -0.53 -16.80 6.94
C LEU A 91 0.16 -15.90 7.97
N MET A 92 1.02 -16.48 8.82
CA MET A 92 2.00 -15.73 9.60
C MET A 92 3.12 -15.30 8.66
N ASN A 93 3.19 -14.01 8.35
CA ASN A 93 4.11 -13.51 7.37
C ASN A 93 5.14 -12.53 7.92
N THR A 94 6.42 -12.87 7.76
CA THR A 94 7.54 -12.04 8.19
C THR A 94 8.02 -11.02 7.14
N ILE A 95 7.35 -10.95 5.99
CA ILE A 95 7.77 -10.18 4.80
C ILE A 95 6.55 -9.46 4.20
N PRO A 96 6.65 -8.24 3.67
CA PRO A 96 5.52 -7.57 3.00
C PRO A 96 5.03 -8.33 1.75
N PHE A 97 3.71 -8.32 1.50
CA PHE A 97 3.12 -8.92 0.29
C PHE A 97 2.75 -7.87 -0.72
N VAL A 98 3.12 -8.13 -1.96
CA VAL A 98 2.58 -7.42 -3.12
C VAL A 98 1.61 -8.35 -3.83
N PHE A 99 0.38 -7.88 -4.09
CA PHE A 99 -0.55 -8.59 -4.95
C PHE A 99 -1.29 -7.64 -5.88
N CYS A 100 -1.59 -8.16 -7.07
CA CYS A 100 -2.33 -7.49 -8.12
C CYS A 100 -3.76 -8.04 -8.13
N CYS A 101 -4.77 -7.17 -8.01
CA CYS A 101 -6.16 -7.56 -8.13
C CYS A 101 -6.86 -6.80 -9.26
N TYR A 102 -7.77 -7.48 -9.94
CA TYR A 102 -8.71 -6.83 -10.83
C TYR A 102 -9.84 -6.23 -10.01
N ILE A 103 -10.09 -4.93 -10.18
CA ILE A 103 -11.11 -4.17 -9.48
C ILE A 103 -12.24 -3.92 -10.48
N LYS A 104 -13.46 -4.29 -10.11
CA LYS A 104 -14.67 -3.93 -10.84
C LYS A 104 -15.57 -3.15 -9.89
N VAL A 105 -15.95 -1.94 -10.27
CA VAL A 105 -16.95 -1.17 -9.53
C VAL A 105 -18.30 -1.84 -9.78
N GLU A 106 -18.89 -2.40 -8.73
CA GLU A 106 -20.29 -2.76 -8.79
C GLU A 106 -21.11 -1.48 -8.76
N ASN A 107 -21.85 -1.21 -9.83
CA ASN A 107 -22.94 -0.24 -9.78
C ASN A 107 -23.99 -0.82 -8.84
N SER A 108 -23.84 -0.59 -7.54
CA SER A 108 -24.92 -0.76 -6.59
C SER A 108 -25.96 0.30 -6.92
N GLY A 109 -26.90 -0.05 -7.80
CA GLY A 109 -28.02 0.80 -8.16
C GLY A 109 -28.71 1.27 -6.89
N ARG A 110 -28.69 2.59 -6.69
CA ARG A 110 -29.63 3.32 -5.85
C ARG A 110 -30.32 4.33 -6.74
#